data_AF-A0A2V9CM94-F1
#
_entry.id   AF-A0A2V9CM94-F1
#
_cell.length_a   1.000
_cell.length_b   1.000
_cell.length_c   1.000
_cell.angle_alpha   90.00
_cell.angle_beta   90.00
_cell.angle_gamma   90.00
#
_symmetry.space_group_name_H-M   'P 1'
#
loop_
_entity.id
_entity.type
_entity.pdbx_description
1 polymer ?
#
loop_
_entity_poly.entity_id
_entity_poly.type
_entity_poly.pdbx_seq_one_letter_code
_entity_poly.pdbx_strand_id
1 'polypeptide(L)' 'MRNPETKPGESKQVNNVLVKRGKELHEPDRMYLNPSQILFVEPVGPNSKVAQLIAQASR' A
#
# COMPACT_ATOMS: atom_id res chain seq x y z
N MET A 1 -19.44 4.82 -29.51
CA MET A 1 -19.79 3.78 -28.52
C MET A 1 -19.54 4.36 -27.14
N ARG A 2 -20.57 4.40 -26.27
CA ARG A 2 -20.56 5.13 -24.99
C ARG A 2 -20.21 4.11 -23.89
N ASN A 3 -19.08 4.29 -23.19
CA ASN A 3 -18.73 3.43 -22.06
C ASN A 3 -19.77 3.60 -20.94
N PRO A 4 -20.33 2.52 -20.37
CA PRO A 4 -21.31 2.65 -19.30
C PRO A 4 -20.61 3.06 -18.01
N GLU A 5 -21.01 4.23 -17.50
CA GLU A 5 -20.57 4.80 -16.24
C GLU A 5 -21.04 3.95 -15.04
N THR A 6 -20.22 3.99 -14.00
CA THR A 6 -20.36 3.35 -12.69
C THR A 6 -21.76 3.51 -12.09
N LYS A 7 -22.31 2.42 -11.55
CA LYS A 7 -23.65 2.37 -10.92
C LYS A 7 -23.73 3.27 -9.67
N PRO A 8 -24.83 4.01 -9.45
CA PRO A 8 -25.04 4.77 -8.22
C PRO A 8 -25.21 3.83 -7.02
N GLY A 9 -24.34 3.95 -6.01
CA GLY A 9 -24.44 3.19 -4.75
C GLY A 9 -23.29 2.22 -4.46
N GLU A 10 -22.36 2.00 -5.39
CA GLU A 10 -21.14 1.26 -5.09
C GLU A 10 -20.15 2.18 -4.37
N SER A 11 -20.05 2.06 -3.04
CA SER A 11 -18.98 2.71 -2.29
C SER A 11 -17.65 2.18 -2.79
N LYS A 12 -16.77 3.07 -3.27
CA LYS A 12 -15.42 2.67 -3.69
C LYS A 12 -14.69 2.12 -2.47
N GLN A 13 -14.53 0.80 -2.40
CA GLN A 13 -13.83 0.15 -1.30
C GLN A 13 -12.37 0.62 -1.30
N VAL A 14 -11.97 1.35 -0.25
CA VAL A 14 -10.58 1.75 -0.04
C VAL A 14 -9.89 0.61 0.68
N ASN A 15 -8.94 -0.05 0.01
CA ASN A 15 -8.15 -1.14 0.57
C ASN A 15 -6.72 -0.67 0.86
N ASN A 16 -6.24 -0.94 2.07
CA ASN A 16 -4.84 -0.77 2.42
C ASN A 16 -4.11 -2.08 2.11
N VAL A 17 -3.27 -2.08 1.07
CA VAL A 17 -2.54 -3.28 0.64
C VAL A 17 -1.09 -3.16 1.07
N LEU A 18 -0.61 -4.18 1.79
CA LEU A 18 0.80 -4.33 2.10
C LEU A 18 1.45 -5.24 1.06
N VAL A 19 2.39 -4.69 0.30
CA VAL A 19 3.09 -5.43 -0.77
C VAL A 19 4.47 -5.84 -0.28
N LYS A 20 4.72 -7.15 -0.19
CA LYS A 20 6.08 -7.67 0.02
C LYS A 20 6.85 -7.56 -1.30
N ARG A 21 7.86 -6.69 -1.34
CA ARG A 21 8.80 -6.55 -2.47
C ARG A 21 9.91 -7.61 -2.37
N GLY A 22 10.57 -7.93 -3.50
CA GLY A 22 11.74 -8.83 -3.50
C GLY A 22 11.64 -10.06 -4.42
N LYS A 23 10.71 -10.09 -5.38
CA LYS A 23 10.69 -11.09 -6.47
C LYS A 23 11.05 -10.49 -7.84
N GLU A 24 11.48 -9.24 -7.85
CA GLU A 24 11.85 -8.54 -9.08
C GLU A 24 13.28 -8.86 -9.48
N LEU A 25 13.55 -9.05 -10.78
CA LEU A 25 14.88 -9.33 -11.33
C LEU A 25 15.93 -8.23 -11.08
N HIS A 26 15.48 -7.03 -10.70
CA HIS A 26 16.28 -5.82 -10.67
C HIS A 26 16.37 -5.18 -9.29
N GLU A 27 16.01 -5.92 -8.23
CA GLU A 27 15.97 -5.48 -6.82
C GLU A 27 15.55 -4.00 -6.59
N PRO A 28 14.30 -3.73 -6.20
CA PRO A 28 13.88 -2.36 -5.96
C PRO A 28 14.58 -1.76 -4.73
N ASP A 29 15.61 -0.93 -4.95
CA ASP A 29 16.34 -0.20 -3.90
C ASP A 29 15.48 0.89 -3.25
N ARG A 30 14.60 1.55 -4.01
CA ARG A 30 13.88 2.76 -3.55
C ARG A 30 12.41 2.77 -3.92
N MET A 31 11.63 3.47 -3.11
CA MET A 31 10.25 3.86 -3.41
C MET A 31 10.19 5.38 -3.52
N TYR A 32 9.72 5.89 -4.65
CA TYR A 32 9.45 7.32 -4.81
C TYR A 32 7.95 7.54 -4.66
N LEU A 33 7.57 8.33 -3.66
CA LEU A 33 6.19 8.74 -3.43
C LEU A 33 6.09 10.24 -3.65
N ASN A 34 4.99 10.70 -4.24
CA ASN A 34 4.65 12.10 -4.29
C ASN A 34 4.12 12.54 -2.92
N PRO A 35 4.79 13.45 -2.18
CA PRO A 35 4.35 13.87 -0.85
C PRO A 35 2.94 14.46 -0.85
N SER A 36 2.54 15.15 -1.93
CA SER A 36 1.21 15.74 -2.06
C SER A 36 0.07 14.72 -2.17
N GLN A 37 0.40 13.44 -2.34
CA GLN A 37 -0.57 12.33 -2.41
C GLN A 37 -0.60 11.49 -1.11
N ILE A 38 0.19 11.84 -0.10
CA ILE A 38 0.18 11.18 1.21
C ILE A 38 -0.97 11.78 2.03
N LEU A 39 -2.01 10.99 2.27
CA LEU A 39 -3.20 11.44 3.00
C LEU A 39 -3.05 11.28 4.52
N PHE A 40 -2.38 10.22 4.98
CA PHE A 40 -2.22 9.91 6.40
C PHE A 40 -0.82 9.35 6.67
N VAL A 41 -0.25 9.75 7.82
CA VAL A 41 0.99 9.19 8.37
C VAL A 41 0.72 8.87 9.83
N GLU A 42 0.89 7.60 10.20
CA GLU A 42 0.58 7.12 11.55
C GLU A 42 1.76 6.30 12.10
N PRO A 43 1.98 6.31 13.43
CA PRO A 43 3.00 5.48 14.05
C PRO A 43 2.66 3.99 13.94
N VAL A 44 3.69 3.17 13.76
CA VAL A 44 3.55 1.71 13.76
C VAL A 44 3.44 1.21 15.20
N GLY A 45 2.27 0.70 15.57
CA GLY A 45 2.06 0.09 16.88
C GLY A 45 2.88 -1.20 17.07
N PRO A 46 3.40 -1.48 18.28
CA PRO A 46 4.33 -2.59 18.52
C PRO A 46 3.73 -3.98 18.24
N ASN A 47 2.42 -4.14 18.45
CA ASN A 47 1.72 -5.40 18.22
C ASN A 47 1.08 -5.51 16.82
N SER A 48 1.30 -4.52 15.95
CA SER A 48 0.69 -4.48 14.62
C SER A 48 1.26 -5.55 13.68
N LYS A 49 0.48 -5.94 12.66
CA LYS A 49 0.97 -6.83 11.60
C LYS A 49 2.18 -6.22 10.86
N VAL A 50 2.22 -4.89 10.72
CA VAL A 50 3.33 -4.16 10.11
C VAL A 50 4.61 -4.32 10.94
N ALA A 51 4.55 -4.15 12.26
CA ALA A 51 5.69 -4.35 13.15
C ALA A 51 6.30 -5.75 13.03
N GLN A 52 5.46 -6.79 12.98
CA GLN A 52 5.90 -8.17 12.81
C GLN A 52 6.63 -8.39 11.47
N LEU A 53 6.15 -7.76 10.39
CA LEU A 53 6.74 -7.90 9.06
C LEU A 53 8.06 -7.14 8.91
N ILE A 54 8.19 -5.97 9.54
CA ILE A 54 9.47 -5.24 9.63
C ILE A 54 10.52 -6.10 10.33
N ALA A 55 10.15 -6.73 11.46
CA ALA A 55 11.05 -7.61 12.20
C ALA A 55 11.48 -8.86 11.40
N GLN A 56 10.60 -9.38 10.52
CA GLN A 56 10.92 -10.50 9.64
C GLN A 56 11.83 -10.11 8.48
N ALA A 57 11.68 -8.90 7.92
CA ALA A 57 12.50 -8.43 6.80
C ALA A 57 13.92 -8.02 7.21
N SER A 58 14.12 -7.71 8.50
CA SER A 58 15.41 -7.33 9.07
C SER A 58 16.27 -8.54 9.49
N ARG A 59 15.78 -9.76 9.27
CA ARG A 59 16.48 -11.03 9.51
C ARG A 59 16.92 -11.64 8.20
#